data_AF-A0A257JBM7-F1
#
_entry.id   AF-A0A257JBM7-F1
#
_cell.length_a   1.000
_cell.length_b   1.000
_cell.length_c   1.000
_cell.angle_alpha   90.00
_cell.angle_beta   90.00
_cell.angle_gamma   90.00
#
_symmetry.space_group_name_H-M   'P 1'
#
loop_
_entity.id
_entity.type
_entity.pdbx_description
1 polymer ?
#
loop_
_entity_poly.entity_id
_entity_poly.type
_entity_poly.pdbx_seq_one_letter_code
_entity_poly.pdbx_strand_id
1 'polypeptide(L)' 'ETTSWVGLFGLPGLPAPVAARIAQDVSQLMADPEVRGKLVDFGYVGQPLTPEQTVTRIEQERARYGRTVRDAGIRLE' A
#
# COMPACT_ATOMS: atom_id res chain seq x y z
N GLU A 1 -15.42 8.84 1.13
CA GLU A 1 -14.36 8.93 0.11
C GLU A 1 -13.63 7.59 -0.01
N THR A 2 -13.22 7.21 -1.21
CA THR A 2 -12.49 5.98 -1.48
C THR A 2 -11.29 6.35 -2.34
N THR A 3 -10.10 6.29 -1.77
CA THR A 3 -8.85 6.59 -2.46
C THR A 3 -8.10 5.30 -2.72
N SER A 4 -7.82 5.00 -3.98
CA SER A 4 -6.98 3.87 -4.36
C SER A 4 -5.53 4.13 -3.97
N TRP A 5 -4.79 3.06 -3.69
CA TRP A 5 -3.37 3.12 -3.37
C TRP A 5 -2.63 1.98 -4.05
N VAL A 6 -1.32 2.13 -4.16
CA VAL A 6 -0.41 1.13 -4.72
C VAL A 6 0.59 0.73 -3.65
N GLY A 7 0.89 -0.56 -3.56
CA GLY A 7 1.85 -1.12 -2.62
C GLY A 7 2.75 -2.16 -3.27
N LEU A 8 3.86 -2.46 -2.61
CA LEU A 8 4.78 -3.53 -2.98
C LEU A 8 4.55 -4.75 -2.09
N PHE A 9 4.58 -5.94 -2.70
CA PHE A 9 4.31 -7.21 -2.04
C PHE A 9 5.41 -8.21 -2.35
N GLY A 10 5.88 -8.91 -1.31
CA GLY A 10 6.82 -10.02 -1.45
C GLY A 10 6.12 -11.37 -1.49
N LEU A 11 6.88 -12.42 -1.81
CA LEU A 11 6.41 -13.80 -1.70
C LEU A 11 6.19 -14.20 -0.23
N PRO A 12 5.31 -15.18 0.05
CA PRO A 12 5.19 -15.78 1.37
C PRO A 12 6.54 -16.29 1.88
N GLY A 13 6.86 -16.02 3.15
CA GLY A 13 8.12 -16.43 3.76
C GLY A 13 9.32 -15.55 3.43
N LEU A 14 9.13 -14.39 2.77
CA LEU A 14 10.20 -13.39 2.59
C LEU A 14 10.85 -13.06 3.94
N PRO A 15 12.19 -13.16 4.08
CA PRO A 15 12.87 -12.84 5.33
C PRO A 15 12.62 -11.39 5.76
N ALA A 16 12.33 -11.18 7.04
CA ALA A 16 12.06 -9.85 7.60
C ALA A 16 13.15 -8.79 7.30
N PRO A 17 14.47 -9.11 7.34
CA PRO A 17 15.50 -8.15 6.99
C PRO A 17 15.41 -7.65 5.53
N VAL A 18 14.95 -8.49 4.61
CA VAL A 18 14.78 -8.12 3.19
C VAL A 18 13.59 -7.20 3.02
N ALA A 19 12.47 -7.51 3.66
CA ALA A 19 11.29 -6.64 3.66
C ALA A 19 11.59 -5.26 4.27
N ALA A 20 12.32 -5.24 5.39
CA ALA A 20 12.75 -4.00 6.04
C ALA A 20 13.66 -3.17 5.12
N ARG A 21 14.60 -3.82 4.42
CA ARG A 21 15.49 -3.14 3.47
C ARG A 21 14.72 -2.49 2.33
N ILE A 22 13.78 -3.22 1.71
CA ILE A 22 12.95 -2.68 0.62
C ILE A 22 12.13 -1.48 1.11
N ALA A 23 11.52 -1.57 2.29
CA ALA A 23 10.75 -0.47 2.87
C ALA A 23 11.63 0.76 3.13
N GLN A 24 12.86 0.56 3.59
CA GLN A 24 13.84 1.63 3.77
C GLN A 24 14.21 2.29 2.43
N ASP A 25 14.53 1.50 1.42
CA ASP A 25 14.89 2.01 0.08
C ASP A 25 13.73 2.80 -0.53
N VAL A 26 12.49 2.32 -0.40
CA VAL A 26 11.28 3.06 -0.82
C VAL A 26 11.14 4.38 -0.07
N SER A 27 11.31 4.38 1.25
CA SER A 27 11.24 5.60 2.07
C SER A 27 12.27 6.64 1.63
N GLN A 28 13.49 6.21 1.32
CA GLN A 28 14.55 7.07 0.79
C GLN A 28 14.18 7.64 -0.58
N LEU A 29 13.67 6.83 -1.50
CA LEU A 29 13.19 7.30 -2.81
C LEU A 29 12.04 8.31 -2.69
N MET A 30 11.14 8.13 -1.72
CA MET A 30 10.04 9.08 -1.49
C MET A 30 10.51 10.43 -0.90
N ALA A 31 11.76 10.53 -0.43
CA ALA A 31 12.37 11.78 0.00
C ALA A 31 13.00 12.57 -1.17
N ASP A 32 13.22 11.93 -2.32
CA ASP A 32 13.74 12.58 -3.52
C ASP A 32 12.65 13.49 -4.15
N PRO A 33 12.90 14.81 -4.29
CA PRO A 33 11.95 15.74 -4.89
C PRO A 33 11.58 15.40 -6.34
N GLU A 34 12.50 14.85 -7.14
CA GLU A 34 12.23 14.46 -8.53
C GLU A 34 11.25 13.28 -8.57
N VAL A 35 11.46 12.27 -7.71
CA VAL A 35 10.56 11.12 -7.59
C VAL A 35 9.18 11.58 -7.12
N ARG A 36 9.13 12.44 -6.10
CA ARG A 36 7.86 13.01 -5.62
C ARG A 36 7.14 13.81 -6.70
N GLY A 37 7.87 14.61 -7.46
CA GLY A 37 7.34 15.39 -8.58
C GLY A 37 6.66 14.49 -9.61
N LYS A 38 7.36 13.45 -10.07
CA LYS A 38 6.80 12.48 -11.02
C LYS A 38 5.56 11.77 -10.48
N LEU A 39 5.55 11.38 -9.19
CA LEU A 39 4.36 10.76 -8.59
C LEU A 39 3.16 11.70 -8.60
N VAL A 40 3.38 12.97 -8.26
CA VAL A 40 2.33 14.01 -8.30
C VAL A 40 1.80 14.22 -9.72
N ASP A 41 2.69 14.22 -10.73
CA ASP A 41 2.28 14.31 -12.15
C ASP A 41 1.37 13.15 -12.57
N PHE A 42 1.55 11.97 -11.96
CA PHE A 42 0.68 10.81 -12.16
C PHE A 42 -0.54 10.76 -11.22
N GLY A 43 -0.76 11.79 -10.39
CA GLY A 43 -1.89 11.86 -9.46
C GLY A 43 -1.71 11.05 -8.17
N TYR A 44 -0.48 10.66 -7.85
CA TYR A 44 -0.15 9.94 -6.62
C TYR A 44 0.48 10.87 -5.56
N VAL A 45 0.25 10.51 -4.30
CA VAL A 45 0.98 11.09 -3.16
C VAL A 45 1.78 9.97 -2.52
N GLY A 46 3.11 10.14 -2.47
CA GLY A 46 4.00 9.17 -1.84
C GLY A 46 3.72 9.05 -0.35
N GLN A 47 3.29 7.86 0.09
CA GLN A 47 3.03 7.54 1.48
C GLN A 47 3.86 6.31 1.88
N PRO A 48 5.14 6.48 2.26
CA PRO A 48 5.96 5.36 2.69
C PRO A 48 5.41 4.78 4.01
N LEU A 49 5.23 3.46 4.04
CA LEU A 49 4.79 2.69 5.20
C LEU A 49 5.84 1.65 5.54
N THR A 50 5.94 1.26 6.83
CA THR A 50 6.67 0.06 7.21
C THR A 50 5.93 -1.20 6.74
N PRO A 51 6.59 -2.38 6.70
CA PRO A 51 5.91 -3.64 6.39
C PRO A 51 4.69 -3.90 7.30
N GLU A 52 4.82 -3.64 8.60
CA GLU A 52 3.76 -3.85 9.60
C GLU A 52 2.59 -2.88 9.40
N GLN A 53 2.89 -1.61 9.07
CA GLN A 53 1.87 -0.61 8.73
C GLN A 53 1.13 -0.97 7.44
N THR A 54 1.85 -1.52 6.46
CA THR A 54 1.25 -2.00 5.20
C THR A 54 0.28 -3.15 5.47
N VAL A 55 0.67 -4.14 6.29
CA VAL A 55 -0.22 -5.23 6.73
C VAL A 55 -1.45 -4.68 7.45
N THR A 56 -1.24 -3.74 8.37
CA THR A 56 -2.34 -3.11 9.13
C THR A 56 -3.34 -2.42 8.20
N ARG A 57 -2.87 -1.68 7.20
CA ARG A 57 -3.73 -1.01 6.20
C ARG A 57 -4.55 -2.02 5.41
N ILE A 58 -3.92 -3.10 4.93
CA ILE A 58 -4.60 -4.16 4.16
C ILE A 58 -5.72 -4.80 4.99
N GLU A 59 -5.47 -5.15 6.25
CA GLU A 59 -6.49 -5.76 7.10
C GLU A 59 -7.66 -4.81 7.36
N GLN A 60 -7.39 -3.52 7.58
CA GLN A 60 -8.43 -2.50 7.74
C GLN A 60 -9.29 -2.35 6.48
N GLU A 61 -8.66 -2.27 5.32
CA GLU A 61 -9.36 -2.14 4.03
C GLU A 61 -10.16 -3.39 3.70
N ARG A 62 -9.57 -4.57 3.88
CA ARG A 62 -10.23 -5.86 3.69
C ARG A 62 -11.46 -5.97 4.60
N ALA A 63 -11.36 -5.56 5.86
CA ALA A 63 -12.49 -5.57 6.77
C ALA A 63 -13.59 -4.58 6.34
N ARG A 64 -13.23 -3.35 5.94
CA ARG A 64 -14.16 -2.31 5.48
C ARG A 64 -14.90 -2.72 4.21
N TYR A 65 -14.16 -3.08 3.15
CA TYR A 65 -14.77 -3.43 1.86
C TYR A 65 -15.46 -4.79 1.94
N GLY A 66 -14.92 -5.74 2.69
CA GLY A 66 -15.56 -7.03 2.91
C GLY A 66 -16.94 -6.90 3.57
N ARG A 67 -17.12 -5.99 4.54
CA ARG A 67 -18.45 -5.67 5.09
C ARG A 67 -19.35 -5.08 4.02
N THR A 68 -18.87 -4.05 3.31
CA THR A 68 -19.62 -3.36 2.26
C THR A 68 -20.15 -4.33 1.19
N VAL A 69 -19.30 -5.24 0.70
CA VAL A 69 -19.65 -6.25 -0.31
C VAL A 69 -20.75 -7.19 0.20
N ARG A 70 -20.63 -7.67 1.46
CA ARG A 70 -21.64 -8.56 2.07
C ARG A 70 -22.97 -7.86 2.27
N ASP A 71 -22.95 -6.65 2.84
CA ASP A 71 -24.15 -5.91 3.18
C ASP A 71 -24.93 -5.48 1.92
N ALA A 72 -24.21 -5.16 0.83
CA ALA A 72 -24.80 -4.79 -0.45
C ALA A 72 -25.12 -5.98 -1.38
N GLY A 73 -24.80 -7.22 -0.97
CA GLY A 73 -25.04 -8.41 -1.79
C GLY A 73 -24.26 -8.44 -3.12
N ILE A 74 -23.14 -7.71 -3.21
CA ILE A 74 -22.34 -7.59 -4.43
C ILE A 74 -21.65 -8.93 -4.72
N ARG A 75 -21.73 -9.38 -5.97
CA ARG A 75 -21.04 -10.59 -6.48
C ARG A 75 -20.20 -10.20 -7.68
N LEU A 76 -19.04 -10.85 -7.83
CA LEU A 76 -18.31 -10.85 -9.09
C LEU A 76 -19.07 -11.81 -10.03
N GLU A 77 -19.37 -11.34 -11.24
CA GLU A 77 -19.95 -12.17 -12.31
C GLU A 77 -18.93 -13.17 -12.87
#